data_AF-A0AAQ1CAQ8-F1
#
_entry.id   AF-A0AAQ1CAQ8-F1
#
_cell.length_a   1.000
_cell.length_b   1.000
_cell.length_c   1.000
_cell.angle_alpha   90.00
_cell.angle_beta   90.00
_cell.angle_gamma   90.00
#
_symmetry.space_group_name_H-M   'P 1'
#
loop_
_entity.id
_entity.type
_entity.pdbx_description
1 polymer ?
#
loop_
_entity_poly.entity_id
_entity_poly.type
_entity_poly.pdbx_seq_one_letter_code
_entity_poly.pdbx_strand_id
1 'polypeptide(L)' 'MKFLSVILLAVLMSGCASSSDEQASNDGLICKREKPTGSNIPTRVCRTPEQIAAMEKESKQGIRDIQRNSTNTVRMN' A
#
# COMPACT_ATOMS: atom_id res chain seq x y z
N MET A 1 16.62 -47.51 -16.22
CA MET A 1 16.83 -47.02 -14.84
C MET A 1 17.74 -45.78 -14.75
N LYS A 2 18.76 -45.62 -15.60
CA LYS A 2 19.72 -44.49 -15.51
C LYS A 2 19.22 -43.15 -16.08
N PHE A 3 18.25 -43.19 -17.00
CA PHE A 3 17.61 -41.99 -17.60
C PHE A 3 16.48 -41.39 -16.76
N LEU A 4 15.93 -42.15 -15.81
CA LEU A 4 14.81 -41.74 -14.97
C LEU A 4 15.21 -40.64 -13.97
N SER A 5 16.48 -40.66 -13.53
CA SER A 5 17.04 -39.64 -12.63
C SER A 5 17.33 -38.30 -13.32
N VAL A 6 17.53 -38.30 -14.64
CA VAL A 6 17.81 -37.07 -15.42
C VAL A 6 16.52 -36.29 -15.66
N ILE A 7 15.41 -36.99 -15.88
CA ILE A 7 14.08 -36.38 -16.09
C ILE A 7 13.56 -35.73 -14.81
N LEU A 8 13.83 -36.34 -13.64
CA LEU A 8 13.39 -35.81 -12.35
C LEU A 8 14.11 -34.49 -11.97
N LEU A 9 15.36 -34.30 -12.40
CA LEU A 9 16.12 -33.07 -12.15
C LEU A 9 15.65 -31.89 -13.03
N ALA A 10 15.16 -32.16 -14.25
CA ALA A 10 14.71 -31.14 -15.19
C ALA A 10 13.38 -30.48 -14.78
N VAL A 11 12.50 -31.22 -14.09
CA VAL A 11 11.19 -30.72 -13.64
C VAL A 11 11.30 -29.77 -12.44
N LEU A 12 12.39 -29.85 -11.67
CA LEU A 12 12.61 -28.99 -10.50
C LEU A 12 13.04 -27.56 -10.86
N MET A 13 13.50 -27.31 -12.10
CA MET A 13 13.97 -26.00 -12.55
C MET A 13 12.89 -25.16 -13.26
N SER A 14 11.68 -25.69 -13.45
CA SER A 14 10.59 -25.00 -14.17
C SER A 14 9.61 -24.24 -13.26
N GLY A 15 9.98 -23.92 -12.02
CA GLY A 15 9.03 -23.38 -11.05
C GLY A 15 9.59 -22.34 -10.08
N CYS A 16 10.05 -21.19 -10.56
CA CYS A 16 9.85 -19.90 -9.88
C CYS A 16 10.34 -18.75 -10.76
N ALA A 17 9.42 -18.05 -11.44
CA ALA A 17 9.65 -16.70 -11.93
C ALA A 17 8.30 -15.98 -12.05
N SER A 18 7.62 -15.81 -10.92
CA SER A 18 6.55 -14.82 -10.80
C SER A 18 6.95 -13.84 -9.71
N SER A 19 8.01 -13.09 -9.99
CA SER A 19 8.24 -11.79 -9.39
C SER A 19 7.66 -10.78 -10.35
N SER A 20 6.34 -10.59 -10.27
CA SER A 20 5.69 -9.39 -10.80
C SER A 20 6.09 -8.19 -9.95
N ASP A 21 7.38 -7.84 -9.96
CA ASP A 21 7.80 -6.48 -9.69
C ASP A 21 7.48 -5.69 -10.94
N GLU A 22 6.19 -5.35 -11.07
CA GLU A 22 5.72 -4.35 -12.01
C GLU A 22 6.39 -3.03 -11.62
N GLN A 23 7.52 -2.83 -12.29
CA GLN A 23 8.24 -1.59 -12.49
C GLN A 23 7.29 -0.59 -13.14
N ALA A 24 6.38 -0.04 -12.33
CA ALA A 24 5.51 1.04 -12.76
C ALA A 24 6.40 2.23 -13.13
N SER A 25 6.32 2.66 -14.39
CA SER A 25 6.82 3.96 -14.83
C SER A 25 6.26 5.01 -13.87
N ASN A 26 7.11 5.56 -13.01
CA ASN A 26 6.71 6.60 -12.06
C ASN A 26 6.69 7.93 -12.80
N ASP A 27 5.65 8.13 -13.60
CA ASP A 27 5.36 9.40 -14.24
C ASP A 27 4.82 10.35 -13.14
N GLY A 28 5.70 10.83 -12.26
CA GLY A 28 5.37 11.81 -11.21
C GLY A 28 4.42 11.34 -10.09
N LEU A 29 3.98 10.09 -10.11
CA LEU A 29 3.06 9.51 -9.13
C LEU A 29 3.82 8.92 -7.93
N ILE A 30 3.32 9.19 -6.72
CA ILE A 30 3.83 8.59 -5.48
C ILE A 30 2.97 7.36 -5.15
N CYS A 31 3.55 6.18 -5.36
CA CYS A 31 2.92 4.90 -5.02
C CYS A 31 3.32 4.45 -3.61
N LYS A 32 2.33 4.20 -2.75
CA LYS A 32 2.53 3.64 -1.40
C LYS A 32 1.67 2.39 -1.24
N ARG A 33 2.20 1.41 -0.49
CA ARG A 33 1.39 0.26 -0.03
C ARG A 33 0.69 0.68 1.25
N GLU A 34 -0.62 0.90 1.15
CA GLU A 34 -1.46 1.34 2.27
C GLU A 34 -2.31 0.16 2.74
N LYS A 35 -2.53 0.06 4.05
CA LYS A 35 -3.43 -0.90 4.66
C LYS A 35 -4.76 -0.20 4.91
N PRO A 36 -5.81 -0.45 4.10
CA PRO A 36 -7.08 0.26 4.24
C PRO A 36 -7.76 -0.09 5.57
N THR A 37 -8.46 0.88 6.14
CA THR A 37 -9.23 0.67 7.37
C THR A 37 -10.29 -0.40 7.12
N GLY A 38 -10.36 -1.42 7.98
CA GLY A 38 -11.31 -2.54 7.85
C GLY A 38 -10.81 -3.73 7.02
N SER A 39 -9.60 -3.69 6.45
CA SER A 39 -8.98 -4.87 5.82
C SER A 39 -7.51 -5.01 6.19
N ASN A 40 -7.05 -6.25 6.35
CA ASN A 40 -5.65 -6.53 6.60
C ASN A 40 -4.81 -6.69 5.33
N ILE A 41 -5.44 -6.63 4.16
CA ILE A 41 -4.78 -6.85 2.87
C ILE A 41 -4.21 -5.53 2.37
N PRO A 42 -2.87 -5.40 2.21
CA PRO A 42 -2.25 -4.17 1.73
C PRO A 42 -2.52 -3.98 0.24
N THR A 43 -2.93 -2.77 -0.15
CA THR A 43 -3.15 -2.39 -1.55
C THR A 43 -2.12 -1.34 -1.98
N ARG A 44 -1.68 -1.41 -3.24
CA ARG A 44 -0.80 -0.38 -3.82
C ARG A 44 -1.68 0.78 -4.29
N VAL A 45 -1.49 1.95 -3.70
CA VAL A 45 -2.22 3.17 -4.06
C VAL A 45 -1.21 4.18 -4.58
N CYS A 46 -1.41 4.61 -5.83
CA CYS A 46 -0.61 5.64 -6.46
C CYS A 46 -1.41 6.94 -6.52
N ARG A 47 -0.84 8.03 -6.01
CA ARG A 47 -1.46 9.36 -6.01
C ARG A 47 -0.49 10.39 -6.56
N THR A 48 -1.04 11.49 -7.09
CA THR A 48 -0.21 12.64 -7.48
C THR A 48 0.23 13.41 -6.23
N PRO A 49 1.35 14.17 -6.30
CA PRO A 49 1.76 15.02 -5.19
C PRO A 49 0.69 16.05 -4.79
N GLU A 50 -0.06 16.59 -5.75
CA GLU A 50 -1.15 17.55 -5.48
C GLU A 50 -2.28 16.91 -4.68
N GLN A 51 -2.66 15.67 -5.00
CA GLN A 51 -3.68 14.92 -4.26
C GLN A 51 -3.25 14.63 -2.82
N ILE A 52 -1.97 14.31 -2.62
CA ILE A 52 -1.43 14.07 -1.28
C ILE A 52 -1.44 15.37 -0.47
N ALA A 53 -1.02 16.49 -1.06
CA ALA A 53 -1.02 17.79 -0.40
C ALA A 53 -2.43 18.25 -0.02
N ALA A 54 -3.42 18.04 -0.90
CA ALA A 54 -4.83 18.33 -0.62
C ALA A 54 -5.35 17.49 0.56
N MET A 55 -5.12 16.18 0.53
CA MET A 55 -5.52 15.26 1.59
C MET A 55 -4.87 15.61 2.94
N GLU A 56 -3.59 15.99 2.94
CA GLU A 56 -2.90 16.40 4.17
C GLU A 56 -3.49 17.69 4.75
N LYS A 57 -3.84 18.65 3.89
CA LYS A 57 -4.48 19.91 4.31
C LYS A 57 -5.85 19.65 4.93
N GLU A 58 -6.69 18.84 4.30
CA GLU A 58 -8.01 18.46 4.81
C GLU A 58 -7.89 17.71 6.14
N SER A 59 -6.95 16.75 6.22
CA SER A 59 -6.69 15.99 7.44
C SER A 59 -6.26 16.89 8.61
N LYS A 60 -5.38 17.87 8.34
CA LYS A 60 -4.94 18.85 9.35
C LYS A 60 -6.08 19.74 9.83
N GLN A 61 -6.98 20.15 8.93
CA GLN A 61 -8.16 20.93 9.28
C GLN A 61 -9.13 20.10 10.14
N GLY A 62 -9.45 18.88 9.71
CA GLY A 62 -10.30 17.97 10.48
C GLY A 62 -9.79 17.71 11.90
N ILE A 63 -8.48 17.48 12.07
CA ILE A 63 -7.88 17.32 13.40
C ILE A 63 -8.01 18.59 14.24
N ARG A 64 -7.78 19.77 13.66
CA ARG A 64 -7.92 21.06 14.38
C ARG A 64 -9.35 21.30 14.84
N ASP A 65 -10.33 20.97 14.00
CA ASP A 65 -11.75 21.14 14.31
C ASP A 65 -12.19 20.16 15.40
N ILE A 66 -11.73 18.91 15.34
CA ILE A 66 -11.95 17.91 16.40
C ILE A 66 -11.33 18.41 17.72
N GLN A 67 -10.08 18.89 17.72
CA GLN A 67 -9.43 19.39 18.94
C GLN A 67 -10.20 20.55 19.58
N ARG A 68 -10.67 21.50 18.77
CA ARG A 68 -11.49 22.64 19.26
C ARG A 68 -12.81 22.17 19.85
N ASN A 69 -13.49 21.23 19.19
CA ASN A 69 -14.75 20.69 19.66
C ASN A 69 -14.58 19.85 20.94
N SER A 70 -13.60 18.95 20.99
CA SER A 70 -13.30 18.12 22.16
C SER A 70 -12.90 18.95 23.39
N THR A 71 -12.21 20.08 23.20
CA THR A 71 -11.90 21.00 24.31
C THR A 71 -13.15 21.67 24.87
N ASN A 72 -14.16 21.93 24.03
CA ASN A 72 -15.44 22.47 24.45
C ASN A 72 -16.28 21.44 25.24
N THR A 73 -16.30 20.18 24.80
CA THR A 73 -17.08 19.13 25.50
C THR A 73 -16.51 18.78 26.87
N VAL A 74 -15.19 18.84 27.06
CA VAL A 74 -14.57 18.61 28.40
C VAL A 74 -14.86 19.76 29.37
N ARG A 75 -15.09 20.99 28.86
CA ARG A 75 -15.34 22.17 29.71
C ARG A 75 -16.80 22.30 30.19
N MET A 76 -17.71 21.47 29.67
CA MET A 76 -19.14 21.47 29.97
C MET A 76 -19.56 20.41 31.00
N ASN A 77 -18.61 19.78 31.69
CA ASN A 77 -18.86 18.72 32.67
C ASN A 77 -18.36 19.08 34.07
#